data_AF-A0A2S9T553-F1
#
_entry.id   AF-A0A2S9T553-F1
#
_cell.length_a   1.000
_cell.length_b   1.000
_cell.length_c   1.000
_cell.angle_alpha   90.00
_cell.angle_beta   90.00
_cell.angle_gamma   90.00
#
_symmetry.space_group_name_H-M   'P 1'
#
loop_
_entity.id
_entity.type
_entity.pdbx_description
1 polymer ?
#
loop_
_entity_poly.entity_id
_entity_poly.type
_entity_poly.pdbx_seq_one_letter_code
_entity_poly.pdbx_strand_id
1 'polypeptide(L)'
;MRVQTKEGKILKVADLVNDDPVERPKIQKYLREIKSADDMDIIIALGMAKEGFDWPYCESALTVGYRASLTEIIQIIGRTTRDSANKTHAQFTNLIAQPDATQQSVANATNDMLKAITASLLMEQVLAPNFKFKTKLPDDESKHIAGEFKIKGYKEPSSKRVKDIVEQDLADLKAKILSDASIEKTLGSDISPEVVNKLLIPKIIEEKYPNLDEQEREELRQYVVVDSVLSGVELDEKNYRIFIKGTNQFINIDDLSIDLIDKINPFQRAYEIMSKKVDSKILNLIQESIDASKSTITQAEATFYWKDVNKFYKENGREPNKNSNDEFERKLAEVLLYVKNFKRKQASK
;
A
#
# COMPACT_ATOMS: atom_id res chain seq x y z
N MET A 1 6.39 6.50 -34.05
CA MET A 1 5.42 5.93 -35.02
C MET A 1 4.15 6.77 -35.07
N ARG A 2 3.33 6.60 -36.11
CA ARG A 2 2.01 7.26 -36.25
C ARG A 2 0.92 6.19 -36.29
N VAL A 3 -0.10 6.32 -35.45
CA VAL A 3 -1.22 5.37 -35.36
C VAL A 3 -2.50 6.09 -35.71
N GLN A 4 -3.32 5.53 -36.60
CA GLN A 4 -4.63 6.10 -36.93
C GLN A 4 -5.71 5.45 -36.06
N THR A 5 -6.49 6.27 -35.38
CA THR A 5 -7.69 5.84 -34.65
C THR A 5 -8.81 5.44 -35.61
N LYS A 6 -9.83 4.72 -35.14
CA LYS A 6 -11.03 4.40 -35.93
C LYS A 6 -11.75 5.64 -36.46
N GLU A 7 -11.62 6.76 -35.77
CA GLU A 7 -12.20 8.06 -36.10
C GLU A 7 -11.31 8.89 -37.05
N GLY A 8 -10.16 8.36 -37.48
CA GLY A 8 -9.27 9.00 -38.44
C GLY A 8 -8.22 9.93 -37.83
N LYS A 9 -8.26 10.23 -36.53
CA LYS A 9 -7.22 11.00 -35.81
C LYS A 9 -5.89 10.26 -35.85
N ILE A 10 -4.81 10.95 -36.21
CA ILE A 10 -3.44 10.41 -36.18
C ILE A 10 -2.81 10.73 -34.83
N LEU A 11 -2.35 9.70 -34.13
CA LEU A 11 -1.62 9.78 -32.86
C LEU A 11 -0.12 9.60 -33.09
N LYS A 12 0.67 10.46 -32.47
CA LYS A 12 2.14 10.39 -32.40
C LYS A 12 2.51 9.53 -31.20
N VAL A 13 3.13 8.38 -31.47
CA VAL A 13 3.52 7.42 -30.42
C VAL A 13 5.04 7.27 -30.41
N ALA A 14 5.66 7.52 -29.27
CA ALA A 14 7.04 7.18 -28.99
C ALA A 14 7.11 5.77 -28.41
N ASP A 15 7.69 4.84 -29.17
CA ASP A 15 7.92 3.47 -28.71
C ASP A 15 9.36 3.34 -28.20
N LEU A 16 9.51 3.27 -26.88
CA LEU A 16 10.78 3.02 -26.18
C LEU A 16 10.89 1.57 -25.69
N VAL A 17 9.96 0.69 -26.06
CA VAL A 17 10.01 -0.75 -25.79
C VAL A 17 10.87 -1.44 -26.83
N ASN A 18 10.82 -0.98 -28.08
CA ASN A 18 11.69 -1.48 -29.12
C ASN A 18 13.16 -1.08 -28.86
N ASP A 19 14.03 -2.08 -28.73
CA ASP A 19 15.46 -1.92 -28.44
C ASP A 19 16.31 -1.70 -29.70
N ASP A 20 15.71 -1.29 -30.82
CA ASP A 20 16.44 -0.95 -32.05
C ASP A 20 17.52 0.12 -31.77
N PRO A 21 18.82 -0.18 -32.00
CA PRO A 21 19.93 0.70 -31.62
C PRO A 21 20.03 1.96 -32.48
N VAL A 22 19.31 2.04 -33.60
CA VAL A 22 19.29 3.19 -34.50
C VAL A 22 18.10 4.10 -34.22
N GLU A 23 16.92 3.51 -33.97
CA GLU A 23 15.68 4.27 -33.77
C GLU A 23 15.55 4.79 -32.32
N ARG A 24 15.93 4.00 -31.32
CA ARG A 24 15.78 4.38 -29.91
C ARG A 24 16.51 5.69 -29.54
N PRO A 25 17.77 5.94 -29.96
CA PRO A 25 18.44 7.22 -29.69
C PRO A 25 17.76 8.41 -30.36
N LYS A 26 17.16 8.23 -31.54
CA LYS A 26 16.42 9.31 -32.24
C LYS A 26 15.16 9.68 -31.48
N ILE A 27 14.40 8.69 -31.02
CA ILE A 27 13.19 8.91 -30.22
C ILE A 27 13.55 9.62 -28.91
N GLN A 28 14.59 9.18 -28.20
CA GLN A 28 15.05 9.84 -26.98
C GLN A 28 15.49 11.29 -27.23
N LYS A 29 16.23 11.55 -28.31
CA LYS A 29 16.61 12.90 -28.69
C LYS A 29 15.38 13.77 -28.95
N TYR A 30 14.40 13.26 -29.69
CA TYR A 30 13.16 13.97 -29.96
C TYR A 30 12.39 14.30 -28.68
N LEU A 31 12.26 13.34 -27.76
CA LEU A 31 11.58 13.54 -26.48
C LEU A 31 12.23 14.63 -25.62
N ARG A 32 13.56 14.80 -25.68
CA ARG A 32 14.29 15.88 -24.98
C ARG A 32 14.07 17.27 -25.58
N GLU A 33 13.65 17.33 -26.85
CA GLU A 33 13.48 18.58 -27.61
C GLU A 33 12.01 18.98 -27.77
N ILE A 34 11.08 18.30 -27.08
CA ILE A 34 9.65 18.62 -27.08
C ILE A 34 9.41 20.04 -26.56
N LYS A 35 8.61 20.83 -27.28
CA LYS A 35 8.31 22.23 -26.92
C LYS A 35 6.83 22.50 -26.70
N SER A 36 5.95 21.64 -27.19
CA SER A 36 4.50 21.79 -27.08
C SER A 36 3.83 20.48 -26.64
N ALA A 37 2.66 20.60 -26.02
CA ALA A 37 1.79 19.46 -25.71
C ALA A 37 1.39 18.68 -26.98
N ASP A 38 1.27 19.36 -28.12
CA ASP A 38 0.87 18.73 -29.39
C ASP A 38 1.98 17.91 -30.07
N ASP A 39 3.22 17.95 -29.56
CA ASP A 39 4.37 17.28 -30.18
C ASP A 39 4.33 15.75 -29.97
N MET A 40 3.61 15.27 -28.95
CA MET A 40 3.55 13.85 -28.60
C MET A 40 2.20 13.50 -27.97
N ASP A 41 1.61 12.37 -28.36
CA ASP A 41 0.35 11.89 -27.78
C ASP A 41 0.58 10.76 -26.77
N ILE A 42 1.46 9.80 -27.08
CA ILE A 42 1.67 8.58 -26.25
C ILE A 42 3.15 8.22 -26.19
N ILE A 43 3.63 7.85 -25.01
CA ILE A 43 4.95 7.23 -24.83
C ILE A 43 4.74 5.84 -24.22
N ILE A 44 5.30 4.81 -24.85
CA ILE A 44 5.28 3.44 -24.35
C ILE A 44 6.71 3.07 -23.96
N ALA A 45 6.91 2.59 -22.74
CA ALA A 45 8.25 2.30 -22.22
C ALA A 45 8.25 1.05 -21.34
N LEU A 46 9.35 0.28 -21.41
CA LEU A 46 9.65 -0.83 -20.50
C LEU A 46 10.94 -0.50 -19.74
N GLY A 47 10.84 -0.30 -18.42
CA GLY A 47 11.97 0.07 -17.55
C GLY A 47 12.51 1.51 -17.72
N MET A 48 12.36 2.13 -18.90
CA MET A 48 12.87 3.47 -19.21
C MET A 48 12.04 4.63 -18.63
N ALA A 49 10.84 4.36 -18.12
CA ALA A 49 10.00 5.37 -17.46
C ALA A 49 10.64 5.96 -16.18
N LYS A 50 11.73 5.34 -15.69
CA LYS A 50 12.50 5.77 -14.51
C LYS A 50 13.33 7.04 -14.80
N GLU A 51 14.12 7.04 -15.87
CA GLU A 51 15.23 8.02 -16.06
C GLU A 51 15.41 8.55 -17.50
N GLY A 52 14.60 8.14 -18.48
CA GLY A 52 14.93 8.33 -19.90
C GLY A 52 14.57 9.69 -20.55
N PHE A 53 13.53 10.38 -20.06
CA PHE A 53 13.00 11.58 -20.72
C PHE A 53 12.19 12.46 -19.76
N ASP A 54 12.07 13.74 -20.11
CA ASP A 54 11.26 14.72 -19.40
C ASP A 54 10.11 15.18 -20.30
N TRP A 55 8.87 14.88 -19.88
CA TRP A 55 7.66 15.20 -20.64
C TRP A 55 6.62 15.84 -19.71
N PRO A 56 6.75 17.15 -19.41
CA PRO A 56 5.90 17.82 -18.43
C PRO A 56 4.44 17.90 -18.86
N TYR A 57 4.16 17.79 -20.16
CA TYR A 57 2.80 17.80 -20.72
C TYR A 57 1.99 16.53 -20.40
N CYS A 58 2.60 15.52 -19.80
CA CYS A 58 1.94 14.24 -19.48
C CYS A 58 0.75 14.42 -18.51
N GLU A 59 -0.45 14.12 -18.99
CA GLU A 59 -1.70 14.17 -18.21
C GLU A 59 -2.07 12.82 -17.58
N SER A 60 -1.69 11.71 -18.24
CA SER A 60 -2.08 10.37 -17.84
C SER A 60 -0.91 9.40 -17.91
N ALA A 61 -0.67 8.68 -16.82
CA ALA A 61 0.26 7.55 -16.77
C ALA A 61 -0.52 6.25 -16.51
N LEU A 62 -0.23 5.25 -17.31
CA LEU A 62 -0.85 3.93 -17.23
C LEU A 62 0.24 2.88 -17.02
N THR A 63 0.14 2.12 -15.94
CA THR A 63 0.96 0.92 -15.72
C THR A 63 0.13 -0.33 -15.89
N VAL A 64 0.74 -1.38 -16.43
CA VAL A 64 0.09 -2.68 -16.62
C VAL A 64 0.87 -3.74 -15.85
N GLY A 65 0.17 -4.45 -14.97
CA GLY A 65 0.71 -5.53 -14.17
C GLY A 65 1.45 -5.07 -12.92
N TYR A 66 2.04 -6.04 -12.23
CA TYR A 66 2.74 -5.82 -10.97
C TYR A 66 4.07 -5.09 -11.17
N ARG A 67 4.35 -4.11 -10.30
CA ARG A 67 5.65 -3.45 -10.17
C ARG A 67 6.20 -3.71 -8.78
N ALA A 68 7.37 -4.33 -8.72
CA ALA A 68 7.97 -4.78 -7.47
C ALA A 68 8.52 -3.65 -6.59
N SER A 69 8.83 -2.49 -7.19
CA SER A 69 9.42 -1.35 -6.49
C SER A 69 8.44 -0.19 -6.40
N LEU A 70 8.15 0.23 -5.17
CA LEU A 70 7.38 1.45 -4.91
C LEU A 70 8.09 2.70 -5.46
N THR A 71 9.41 2.77 -5.31
CA THR A 71 10.23 3.88 -5.84
C THR A 71 10.02 4.07 -7.34
N GLU A 72 9.89 2.97 -8.09
CA GLU A 72 9.56 3.02 -9.52
C GLU A 72 8.16 3.59 -9.77
N ILE A 73 7.16 3.26 -8.94
CA ILE A 73 5.81 3.83 -9.06
C ILE A 73 5.84 5.34 -8.78
N ILE A 74 6.53 5.78 -7.72
CA ILE A 74 6.67 7.21 -7.39
C ILE A 74 7.37 7.96 -8.53
N GLN A 75 8.43 7.38 -9.11
CA GLN A 75 9.12 7.98 -10.26
C GLN A 75 8.19 8.15 -11.47
N ILE A 76 7.36 7.14 -11.77
CA ILE A 76 6.38 7.21 -12.87
C ILE A 76 5.34 8.32 -12.60
N ILE A 77 4.80 8.39 -11.39
CA ILE A 77 3.80 9.40 -11.03
C ILE A 77 4.42 10.80 -11.07
N GLY A 78 5.66 10.94 -10.62
CA GLY A 78 6.46 12.16 -10.73
C GLY A 78 6.61 12.68 -12.16
N ARG A 79 6.41 11.84 -13.19
CA ARG A 79 6.37 12.29 -14.60
C ARG A 79 5.05 12.98 -14.93
N THR A 80 3.92 12.48 -14.42
CA THR A 80 2.59 13.07 -14.62
C THR A 80 2.31 14.29 -13.77
N THR A 81 2.92 14.42 -12.59
CA THR A 81 2.62 15.49 -11.64
C THR A 81 3.41 16.78 -11.84
N ARG A 82 4.28 16.86 -12.85
CA ARG A 82 4.99 18.10 -13.18
C ARG A 82 4.02 19.20 -13.62
N ASP A 83 4.25 20.45 -13.23
CA ASP A 83 3.39 21.54 -13.67
C ASP A 83 3.53 21.80 -15.18
N SER A 84 2.40 22.02 -15.84
CA SER A 84 2.35 22.43 -17.24
C SER A 84 1.03 23.15 -17.52
N ALA A 85 1.06 24.12 -18.43
CA ALA A 85 -0.10 24.96 -18.76
C ALA A 85 -1.29 24.17 -19.36
N ASN A 86 -1.05 22.98 -19.91
CA ASN A 86 -2.12 22.14 -20.48
C ASN A 86 -2.90 21.34 -19.43
N LYS A 87 -2.53 21.37 -18.14
CA LYS A 87 -3.05 20.43 -17.14
C LYS A 87 -3.80 21.13 -16.02
N THR A 88 -5.04 20.72 -15.80
CA THR A 88 -5.81 21.01 -14.58
C THR A 88 -6.02 19.76 -13.71
N HIS A 89 -5.65 18.60 -14.24
CA HIS A 89 -5.75 17.29 -13.60
C HIS A 89 -4.60 16.39 -14.10
N ALA A 90 -4.08 15.54 -13.22
CA ALA A 90 -3.14 14.49 -13.57
C ALA A 90 -3.67 13.15 -13.06
N GLN A 91 -3.62 12.12 -13.91
CA GLN A 91 -4.18 10.81 -13.60
C GLN A 91 -3.10 9.72 -13.68
N PHE A 92 -2.97 8.95 -12.60
CA PHE A 92 -2.22 7.71 -12.61
C PHE A 92 -3.20 6.53 -12.53
N THR A 93 -3.07 5.58 -13.46
CA THR A 93 -3.89 4.38 -13.52
C THR A 93 -3.00 3.15 -13.49
N ASN A 94 -3.15 2.32 -12.46
CA ASN A 94 -2.49 1.03 -12.41
C ASN A 94 -3.49 -0.08 -12.76
N LEU A 95 -3.29 -0.74 -13.90
CA LEU A 95 -4.08 -1.89 -14.32
C LEU A 95 -3.52 -3.16 -13.68
N ILE A 96 -4.27 -3.69 -12.73
CA ILE A 96 -3.98 -4.97 -12.09
C ILE A 96 -4.83 -6.04 -12.77
N ALA A 97 -4.22 -7.16 -13.14
CA ALA A 97 -4.97 -8.28 -13.70
C ALA A 97 -6.00 -8.77 -12.67
N GLN A 98 -7.23 -8.99 -13.12
CA GLN A 98 -8.22 -9.65 -12.29
C GLN A 98 -7.73 -11.07 -11.99
N PRO A 99 -7.73 -11.52 -10.72
CA PRO A 99 -7.28 -12.87 -10.39
C PRO A 99 -8.16 -13.91 -11.07
N ASP A 100 -7.53 -14.91 -11.65
CA ASP A 100 -8.20 -16.14 -12.04
C ASP A 100 -8.56 -16.92 -10.76
N ALA A 101 -9.54 -17.82 -10.82
CA ALA A 101 -10.15 -18.50 -9.66
C ALA A 101 -9.22 -19.48 -8.89
N THR A 102 -7.91 -19.33 -9.02
CA THR A 102 -6.87 -20.18 -8.44
C THR A 102 -6.26 -19.47 -7.22
N GLN A 103 -6.09 -20.18 -6.09
CA GLN A 103 -5.68 -19.54 -4.83
C GLN A 103 -4.33 -18.82 -4.89
N GLN A 104 -3.37 -19.32 -5.68
CA GLN A 104 -2.07 -18.68 -5.84
C GLN A 104 -2.22 -17.33 -6.60
N SER A 105 -3.14 -17.26 -7.56
CA SER A 105 -3.48 -16.03 -8.29
C SER A 105 -4.24 -15.05 -7.39
N VAL A 106 -5.13 -15.54 -6.52
CA VAL A 106 -5.89 -14.69 -5.59
C VAL A 106 -4.98 -14.05 -4.56
N ALA A 107 -4.11 -14.81 -3.88
CA ALA A 107 -3.18 -14.24 -2.91
C ALA A 107 -2.23 -13.21 -3.55
N ASN A 108 -1.73 -13.50 -4.75
CA ASN A 108 -0.88 -12.57 -5.49
C ASN A 108 -1.65 -11.32 -5.92
N ALA A 109 -2.87 -11.45 -6.44
CA ALA A 109 -3.68 -10.31 -6.85
C ALA A 109 -4.13 -9.44 -5.66
N THR A 110 -4.45 -10.06 -4.52
CA THR A 110 -4.69 -9.35 -3.26
C THR A 110 -3.46 -8.57 -2.86
N ASN A 111 -2.29 -9.20 -2.88
CA ASN A 111 -1.02 -8.56 -2.55
C ASN A 111 -0.70 -7.41 -3.54
N ASP A 112 -0.93 -7.60 -4.83
CA ASP A 112 -0.74 -6.56 -5.85
C ASP A 112 -1.72 -5.39 -5.67
N MET A 113 -2.97 -5.68 -5.29
CA MET A 113 -3.96 -4.66 -4.95
C MET A 113 -3.58 -3.90 -3.67
N LEU A 114 -3.14 -4.60 -2.62
CA LEU A 114 -2.62 -3.99 -1.40
C LEU A 114 -1.45 -3.06 -1.72
N LYS A 115 -0.48 -3.51 -2.50
CA LYS A 115 0.66 -2.69 -2.92
C LYS A 115 0.26 -1.48 -3.75
N ALA A 116 -0.73 -1.60 -4.65
CA ALA A 116 -1.22 -0.47 -5.41
C ALA A 116 -1.94 0.57 -4.52
N ILE A 117 -2.65 0.12 -3.48
CA ILE A 117 -3.27 0.97 -2.48
C ILE A 117 -2.20 1.62 -1.60
N THR A 118 -1.21 0.86 -1.13
CA THR A 118 -0.01 1.35 -0.44
C THR A 118 0.66 2.45 -1.25
N ALA A 119 0.87 2.26 -2.54
CA ALA A 119 1.43 3.27 -3.43
C ALA A 119 0.54 4.52 -3.53
N SER A 120 -0.78 4.35 -3.60
CA SER A 120 -1.73 5.46 -3.65
C SER A 120 -1.75 6.28 -2.35
N LEU A 121 -1.65 5.62 -1.20
CA LEU A 121 -1.59 6.24 0.13
C LEU A 121 -0.25 6.95 0.37
N LEU A 122 0.85 6.31 -0.03
CA LEU A 122 2.17 6.91 0.07
C LEU A 122 2.28 8.13 -0.85
N MET A 123 1.61 8.13 -2.01
CA MET A 123 1.53 9.33 -2.86
C MET A 123 0.74 10.46 -2.22
N GLU A 124 -0.30 10.16 -1.45
CA GLU A 124 -0.96 11.18 -0.64
C GLU A 124 0.04 11.78 0.37
N GLN A 125 0.87 10.96 1.00
CA GLN A 125 1.92 11.43 1.92
C GLN A 125 3.06 12.17 1.22
N VAL A 126 3.43 11.82 -0.02
CA VAL A 126 4.46 12.51 -0.81
C VAL A 126 3.98 13.88 -1.28
N LEU A 127 2.68 14.03 -1.55
CA LEU A 127 2.06 15.30 -1.92
C LEU A 127 1.58 16.11 -0.70
N ALA A 128 1.52 15.47 0.48
CA ALA A 128 1.18 16.13 1.72
C ALA A 128 2.30 17.12 2.13
N PRO A 129 1.96 18.15 2.92
CA PRO A 129 2.97 19.06 3.46
C PRO A 129 4.02 18.27 4.26
N ASN A 130 5.30 18.46 3.95
CA ASN A 130 6.39 17.87 4.73
C ASN A 130 6.45 18.53 6.12
N PHE A 131 5.97 17.81 7.12
CA PHE A 131 6.06 18.25 8.50
C PHE A 131 7.39 17.87 9.12
N LYS A 132 7.96 18.78 9.92
CA LYS A 132 9.15 18.51 10.72
C LYS A 132 8.74 18.16 12.14
N PHE A 133 9.11 16.97 12.59
CA PHE A 133 8.83 16.52 13.94
C PHE A 133 10.06 16.74 14.82
N LYS A 134 9.86 17.28 16.03
CA LYS A 134 10.91 17.48 17.04
C LYS A 134 10.44 17.04 18.42
N THR A 135 11.39 16.75 19.30
CA THR A 135 11.10 16.46 20.71
C THR A 135 10.61 17.72 21.41
N LYS A 136 9.49 17.62 22.13
CA LYS A 136 9.00 18.70 23.02
C LYS A 136 9.74 18.65 24.35
N LEU A 137 10.47 19.72 24.69
CA LEU A 137 11.14 19.86 25.99
C LEU A 137 10.17 20.42 27.06
N PRO A 138 10.38 20.12 28.36
CA PRO A 138 9.45 20.49 29.44
C PRO A 138 9.18 21.99 29.58
N ASP A 139 10.14 22.84 29.19
CA ASP A 139 10.09 24.31 29.31
C ASP A 139 10.26 25.01 27.94
N ASP A 140 9.84 24.35 26.86
CA ASP A 140 9.99 24.90 25.52
C ASP A 140 8.92 25.97 25.20
N GLU A 141 9.25 27.24 25.46
CA GLU A 141 8.45 28.40 25.07
C GLU A 141 8.72 28.90 23.64
N SER A 142 9.53 28.18 22.84
CA SER A 142 9.90 28.69 21.53
C SER A 142 8.69 28.73 20.58
N LYS A 143 8.58 29.85 19.86
CA LYS A 143 7.46 30.16 18.97
C LYS A 143 7.19 29.03 17.99
N HIS A 144 5.92 28.78 17.73
CA HIS A 144 5.49 27.82 16.73
C HIS A 144 6.02 28.20 15.35
N ILE A 145 6.70 27.24 14.72
CA ILE A 145 7.14 27.36 13.33
C ILE A 145 6.11 26.61 12.49
N ALA A 146 5.59 27.25 11.44
CA ALA A 146 4.63 26.63 10.56
C ALA A 146 5.24 25.37 9.92
N GLY A 147 4.51 24.25 9.96
CA GLY A 147 4.99 22.96 9.48
C GLY A 147 5.94 22.23 10.44
N GLU A 148 6.17 22.73 11.65
CA GLU A 148 6.94 22.04 12.69
C GLU A 148 6.02 21.61 13.85
N PHE A 149 6.08 20.33 14.22
CA PHE A 149 5.36 19.75 15.34
C PHE A 149 6.33 19.29 16.41
N LYS A 150 6.08 19.72 17.65
CA LYS A 150 6.84 19.30 18.82
C LYS A 150 6.04 18.25 19.58
N ILE A 151 6.62 17.08 19.75
CA ILE A 151 5.94 15.91 20.30
C ILE A 151 6.62 15.51 21.61
N LYS A 152 5.84 15.43 22.69
CA LYS A 152 6.34 14.97 23.98
C LYS A 152 6.71 13.49 23.92
N GLY A 153 7.94 13.17 24.35
CA GLY A 153 8.47 11.80 24.38
C GLY A 153 8.98 11.27 23.04
N TYR A 154 8.98 12.10 21.99
CA TYR A 154 9.56 11.75 20.70
C TYR A 154 11.08 11.68 20.81
N LYS A 155 11.68 10.60 20.30
CA LYS A 155 13.12 10.37 20.32
C LYS A 155 13.76 10.81 19.01
N GLU A 156 14.82 11.60 19.11
CA GLU A 156 15.67 11.93 17.96
C GLU A 156 16.61 10.77 17.61
N PRO A 157 17.11 10.67 16.36
CA PRO A 157 17.95 9.57 15.93
C PRO A 157 19.27 9.58 16.70
N SER A 158 19.55 8.51 17.43
CA SER A 158 20.78 8.36 18.21
C SER A 158 22.00 8.02 17.36
N SER A 159 21.78 7.41 16.18
CA SER A 159 22.84 6.97 15.29
C SER A 159 22.69 7.52 13.87
N LYS A 160 23.82 7.60 13.15
CA LYS A 160 23.83 7.96 11.72
C LYS A 160 22.97 6.99 10.90
N ARG A 161 22.93 5.72 11.29
CA ARG A 161 22.17 4.70 10.58
C ARG A 161 20.66 4.92 10.72
N VAL A 162 20.17 5.20 11.93
CA VAL A 162 18.76 5.55 12.14
C VAL A 162 18.39 6.78 11.32
N LYS A 163 19.27 7.80 11.32
CA LYS A 163 19.09 9.01 10.52
C LYS A 163 18.99 8.72 9.01
N ASP A 164 19.92 7.92 8.48
CA ASP A 164 19.93 7.55 7.05
C ASP A 164 18.65 6.78 6.67
N ILE A 165 18.18 5.86 7.54
CA ILE A 165 16.92 5.13 7.32
C ILE A 165 15.72 6.07 7.32
N VAL A 166 15.63 7.00 8.29
CA VAL A 166 14.54 7.98 8.36
C VAL A 166 14.50 8.87 7.12
N GLU A 167 15.66 9.32 6.64
CA GLU A 167 15.73 10.26 5.51
C GLU A 167 15.52 9.58 4.14
N GLN A 168 15.96 8.33 3.98
CA GLN A 168 16.05 7.69 2.66
C GLN A 168 15.13 6.46 2.48
N ASP A 169 14.83 5.74 3.56
CA ASP A 169 14.22 4.39 3.51
C ASP A 169 12.88 4.32 4.27
N LEU A 170 12.46 5.41 4.93
CA LEU A 170 11.21 5.44 5.72
C LEU A 170 9.99 5.09 4.87
N ALA A 171 9.94 5.55 3.62
CA ALA A 171 8.84 5.24 2.69
C ALA A 171 8.76 3.75 2.36
N ASP A 172 9.90 3.10 2.11
CA ASP A 172 9.96 1.67 1.81
C ASP A 172 9.72 0.82 3.06
N LEU A 173 10.19 1.26 4.23
CA LEU A 173 9.83 0.65 5.52
C LEU A 173 8.31 0.69 5.76
N LYS A 174 7.65 1.84 5.57
CA LYS A 174 6.18 1.94 5.66
C LYS A 174 5.48 0.99 4.69
N ALA A 175 5.98 0.90 3.46
CA ALA A 175 5.44 -0.01 2.46
C ALA A 175 5.58 -1.48 2.85
N LYS A 176 6.75 -1.86 3.39
CA LYS A 176 7.03 -3.19 3.90
C LYS A 176 6.11 -3.54 5.07
N ILE A 177 5.87 -2.62 5.99
CA ILE A 177 4.95 -2.80 7.10
C ILE A 177 3.52 -3.00 6.60
N LEU A 178 3.03 -2.12 5.72
CA LEU A 178 1.67 -2.20 5.22
C LEU A 178 1.40 -3.48 4.40
N SER A 179 2.44 -4.01 3.77
CA SER A 179 2.38 -5.24 2.97
C SER A 179 2.71 -6.51 3.77
N ASP A 180 2.98 -6.39 5.08
CA ASP A 180 3.33 -7.54 5.91
C ASP A 180 2.11 -8.41 6.20
N ALA A 181 2.25 -9.73 6.11
CA ALA A 181 1.13 -10.66 6.29
C ALA A 181 0.52 -10.61 7.70
N SER A 182 1.28 -10.20 8.72
CA SER A 182 0.74 -10.01 10.07
C SER A 182 -0.15 -8.77 10.17
N ILE A 183 0.22 -7.69 9.48
CA ILE A 183 -0.59 -6.48 9.30
C ILE A 183 -1.77 -6.80 8.38
N GLU A 184 -1.58 -7.59 7.32
CA GLU A 184 -2.64 -8.06 6.42
C GLU A 184 -3.69 -8.88 7.16
N LYS A 185 -3.28 -9.76 8.08
CA LYS A 185 -4.21 -10.52 8.93
C LYS A 185 -5.02 -9.62 9.88
N THR A 186 -4.59 -8.38 10.09
CA THR A 186 -5.36 -7.37 10.82
C THR A 186 -6.44 -6.69 9.97
N LEU A 187 -6.47 -6.89 8.64
CA LEU A 187 -7.37 -6.25 7.65
C LEU A 187 -8.87 -6.60 7.75
N GLY A 188 -9.36 -6.96 8.92
CA GLY A 188 -10.76 -7.28 9.16
C GLY A 188 -11.06 -7.73 10.59
N SER A 189 -10.13 -7.51 11.52
CA SER A 189 -10.29 -7.82 12.94
C SER A 189 -10.05 -6.55 13.77
N ASP A 190 -10.76 -6.39 14.88
CA ASP A 190 -10.59 -5.30 15.86
C ASP A 190 -9.26 -5.46 16.63
N ILE A 191 -8.14 -5.44 15.91
CA ILE A 191 -6.82 -5.45 16.54
C ILE A 191 -6.53 -4.04 17.04
N SER A 192 -6.20 -3.93 18.33
CA SER A 192 -5.99 -2.65 18.96
C SER A 192 -4.79 -1.91 18.34
N PRO A 193 -4.83 -0.57 18.27
CA PRO A 193 -3.70 0.25 17.84
C PRO A 193 -2.40 -0.08 18.59
N GLU A 194 -2.50 -0.47 19.86
CA GLU A 194 -1.34 -0.86 20.67
C GLU A 194 -0.65 -2.13 20.14
N VAL A 195 -1.40 -3.13 19.68
CA VAL A 195 -0.80 -4.34 19.09
C VAL A 195 -0.09 -4.00 17.79
N VAL A 196 -0.68 -3.14 16.95
CA VAL A 196 -0.04 -2.69 15.71
C VAL A 196 1.25 -1.92 16.03
N ASN A 197 1.14 -0.91 16.89
CA ASN A 197 2.21 0.06 17.14
C ASN A 197 3.35 -0.52 18.00
N LYS A 198 3.04 -1.35 19.00
CA LYS A 198 4.02 -1.84 20.00
C LYS A 198 4.49 -3.28 19.77
N LEU A 199 3.83 -4.06 18.91
CA LEU A 199 4.21 -5.45 18.64
C LEU A 199 4.55 -5.69 17.17
N LEU A 200 3.62 -5.39 16.25
CA LEU A 200 3.79 -5.74 14.84
C LEU A 200 4.83 -4.86 14.14
N ILE A 201 4.74 -3.53 14.29
CA ILE A 201 5.70 -2.60 13.69
C ILE A 201 7.13 -2.89 14.18
N PRO A 202 7.43 -2.99 15.49
CA PRO A 202 8.78 -3.32 15.96
C PRO A 202 9.33 -4.63 15.41
N LYS A 203 8.50 -5.68 15.34
CA LYS A 203 8.91 -6.97 14.78
C LYS A 203 9.29 -6.87 13.30
N ILE A 204 8.53 -6.13 12.50
CA ILE A 204 8.82 -5.93 11.08
C ILE A 204 10.11 -5.09 10.90
N ILE A 205 10.34 -4.10 11.77
CA ILE A 205 11.58 -3.32 11.79
C ILE A 205 12.77 -4.23 12.11
N GLU A 206 12.64 -5.12 13.10
CA GLU A 206 13.68 -6.10 13.47
C GLU A 206 13.99 -7.06 12.32
N GLU A 207 12.97 -7.56 11.62
CA GLU A 207 13.15 -8.43 10.44
C GLU A 207 13.84 -7.70 9.28
N LYS A 208 13.51 -6.42 9.04
CA LYS A 208 14.13 -5.62 7.97
C LYS A 208 15.55 -5.16 8.33
N TYR A 209 15.80 -4.83 9.59
CA TYR A 209 17.06 -4.28 10.09
C TYR A 209 17.53 -5.02 11.36
N PRO A 210 18.03 -6.26 11.25
CA PRO A 210 18.37 -7.10 12.41
C PRO A 210 19.53 -6.58 13.26
N ASN A 211 20.35 -5.70 12.69
CA ASN A 211 21.53 -5.14 13.35
C ASN A 211 21.25 -3.83 14.11
N LEU A 212 19.99 -3.45 14.32
CA LEU A 212 19.65 -2.29 15.14
C LEU A 212 19.49 -2.72 16.59
N ASP A 213 19.94 -1.89 17.54
CA ASP A 213 19.68 -2.15 18.95
C ASP A 213 18.24 -1.78 19.36
N GLU A 214 17.88 -2.04 20.62
CA GLU A 214 16.51 -1.78 21.11
C GLU A 214 16.15 -0.29 21.09
N GLN A 215 17.11 0.58 21.35
CA GLN A 215 16.90 2.02 21.34
C GLN A 215 16.68 2.52 19.90
N GLU A 216 17.54 2.13 18.97
CA GLU A 216 17.45 2.46 17.55
C GLU A 216 16.15 1.95 16.92
N ARG A 217 15.69 0.74 17.32
CA ARG A 217 14.40 0.20 16.87
C ARG A 217 13.22 1.01 17.39
N GLU A 218 13.23 1.42 18.67
CA GLU A 218 12.17 2.25 19.22
C GLU A 218 12.15 3.65 18.59
N GLU A 219 13.31 4.22 18.30
CA GLU A 219 13.42 5.45 17.52
C GLU A 219 12.71 5.28 16.16
N LEU A 220 13.14 4.30 15.35
CA LEU A 220 12.51 4.06 14.03
C LEU A 220 11.01 3.79 14.10
N ARG A 221 10.55 3.04 15.11
CA ARG A 221 9.13 2.78 15.34
C ARG A 221 8.37 4.10 15.54
N GLN A 222 8.87 5.00 16.39
CA GLN A 222 8.25 6.30 16.60
C GLN A 222 8.20 7.11 15.30
N TYR A 223 9.30 7.17 14.54
CA TYR A 223 9.32 7.87 13.25
C TYR A 223 8.26 7.36 12.29
N VAL A 224 8.14 6.03 12.14
CA VAL A 224 7.15 5.39 11.27
C VAL A 224 5.72 5.74 11.72
N VAL A 225 5.41 5.61 13.01
CA VAL A 225 4.04 5.82 13.51
C VAL A 225 3.67 7.29 13.45
N VAL A 226 4.55 8.19 13.90
CA VAL A 226 4.34 9.65 13.88
C VAL A 226 4.10 10.13 12.47
N ASP A 227 4.99 9.79 11.52
CA ASP A 227 4.86 10.19 10.13
C ASP A 227 3.59 9.60 9.50
N SER A 228 3.27 8.33 9.77
CA SER A 228 2.06 7.72 9.20
C SER A 228 0.76 8.33 9.72
N VAL A 229 0.71 8.70 11.01
CA VAL A 229 -0.48 9.32 11.63
C VAL A 229 -0.60 10.79 11.25
N LEU A 230 0.50 11.54 11.26
CA LEU A 230 0.49 13.00 11.12
C LEU A 230 0.59 13.49 9.67
N SER A 231 1.19 12.73 8.75
CA SER A 231 1.35 13.17 7.35
C SER A 231 0.04 13.18 6.54
N GLY A 232 -1.10 12.81 7.13
CA GLY A 232 -2.43 12.86 6.52
C GLY A 232 -3.46 13.72 7.27
N VAL A 233 -3.03 14.53 8.24
CA VAL A 233 -3.93 15.36 9.07
C VAL A 233 -4.27 16.68 8.39
N GLU A 234 -5.47 17.19 8.66
CA GLU A 234 -5.84 18.55 8.27
C GLU A 234 -5.44 19.53 9.36
N LEU A 235 -4.69 20.56 8.99
CA LEU A 235 -4.21 21.60 9.89
C LEU A 235 -5.26 22.72 9.99
N ASP A 236 -5.76 22.96 11.19
CA ASP A 236 -6.53 24.15 11.52
C ASP A 236 -5.59 25.18 12.14
N GLU A 237 -4.98 25.99 11.27
CA GLU A 237 -4.03 27.04 11.66
C GLU A 237 -4.68 28.10 12.57
N LYS A 238 -6.00 28.32 12.47
CA LYS A 238 -6.69 29.36 13.25
C LYS A 238 -6.87 28.95 14.70
N ASN A 239 -7.16 27.67 14.94
CA ASN A 239 -7.40 27.14 16.28
C ASN A 239 -6.21 26.33 16.83
N TYR A 240 -5.09 26.29 16.09
CA TYR A 240 -3.87 25.58 16.45
C TYR A 240 -4.11 24.08 16.77
N ARG A 241 -4.89 23.44 15.90
CA ARG A 241 -5.32 22.04 16.04
C ARG A 241 -5.02 21.26 14.78
N ILE A 242 -4.83 19.95 14.96
CA ILE A 242 -4.81 18.99 13.87
C ILE A 242 -6.08 18.15 13.92
N PHE A 243 -6.65 17.88 12.76
CA PHE A 243 -7.78 16.98 12.61
C PHE A 243 -7.30 15.65 12.04
N ILE A 244 -7.56 14.57 12.79
CA ILE A 244 -7.17 13.21 12.41
C ILE A 244 -8.40 12.53 11.80
N LYS A 245 -8.43 12.46 10.47
CA LYS A 245 -9.58 11.94 9.69
C LYS A 245 -10.06 10.56 10.13
N GLY A 246 -9.12 9.65 10.46
CA GLY A 246 -9.46 8.26 10.83
C GLY A 246 -10.05 8.08 12.23
N THR A 247 -9.85 9.03 13.13
CA THR A 247 -10.43 9.00 14.49
C THR A 247 -11.55 10.01 14.67
N ASN A 248 -11.74 10.92 13.70
CA ASN A 248 -12.66 12.06 13.76
C ASN A 248 -12.42 12.95 15.01
N GLN A 249 -11.15 13.11 15.39
CA GLN A 249 -10.74 13.86 16.59
C GLN A 249 -9.89 15.07 16.22
N PHE A 250 -10.07 16.13 17.02
CA PHE A 250 -9.18 17.29 17.03
C PHE A 250 -8.20 17.17 18.19
N ILE A 251 -6.91 17.35 17.89
CA ILE A 251 -5.86 17.37 18.90
C ILE A 251 -5.19 18.75 18.84
N ASN A 252 -5.05 19.42 19.99
CA ASN A 252 -4.24 20.63 20.06
C ASN A 252 -2.78 20.26 19.79
N ILE A 253 -2.10 21.05 18.98
CA ILE A 253 -0.72 20.75 18.59
C ILE A 253 0.21 20.72 19.82
N ASP A 254 -0.09 21.54 20.84
CA ASP A 254 0.68 21.56 22.08
C ASP A 254 0.53 20.31 22.95
N ASP A 255 -0.57 19.58 22.80
CA ASP A 255 -0.85 18.41 23.62
C ASP A 255 -0.27 17.13 22.98
N LEU A 256 0.40 17.24 21.83
CA LEU A 256 0.96 16.09 21.11
C LEU A 256 1.99 15.33 21.96
N SER A 257 1.77 14.03 22.11
CA SER A 257 2.66 13.09 22.78
C SER A 257 2.73 11.77 22.02
N ILE A 258 3.83 11.04 22.18
CA ILE A 258 3.96 9.69 21.63
C ILE A 258 2.88 8.75 22.18
N ASP A 259 2.53 8.88 23.46
CA ASP A 259 1.46 8.07 24.06
C ASP A 259 0.08 8.31 23.44
N LEU A 260 -0.21 9.54 22.97
CA LEU A 260 -1.44 9.84 22.24
C LEU A 260 -1.39 9.27 20.83
N ILE A 261 -0.26 9.43 20.14
CA ILE A 261 -0.06 8.93 18.78
C ILE A 261 -0.12 7.40 18.74
N ASP A 262 0.44 6.71 19.73
CA ASP A 262 0.45 5.25 19.83
C ASP A 262 -0.96 4.64 20.02
N LYS A 263 -1.95 5.43 20.42
CA LYS A 263 -3.35 5.01 20.51
C LYS A 263 -4.09 5.13 19.17
N ILE A 264 -3.44 5.65 18.14
CA ILE A 264 -4.01 5.83 16.81
C ILE A 264 -3.41 4.76 15.90
N ASN A 265 -4.27 4.08 15.14
CA ASN A 265 -3.80 3.13 14.16
C ASN A 265 -3.24 3.91 12.94
N PRO A 266 -1.93 3.82 12.65
CA PRO A 266 -1.29 4.56 11.55
C PRO A 266 -1.83 4.17 10.17
N PHE A 267 -2.50 3.02 10.07
CA PHE A 267 -2.99 2.46 8.80
C PHE A 267 -4.52 2.45 8.69
N GLN A 268 -5.23 3.08 9.63
CA GLN A 268 -6.69 3.14 9.62
C GLN A 268 -7.26 3.66 8.29
N ARG A 269 -6.64 4.70 7.74
CA ARG A 269 -7.07 5.31 6.48
C ARG A 269 -6.86 4.39 5.28
N ALA A 270 -5.80 3.59 5.30
CA ALA A 270 -5.59 2.54 4.32
C ALA A 270 -6.76 1.54 4.35
N TYR A 271 -7.18 1.15 5.55
CA TYR A 271 -8.29 0.24 5.78
C TYR A 271 -9.63 0.81 5.31
N GLU A 272 -9.92 2.08 5.57
CA GLU A 272 -11.15 2.73 5.10
C GLU A 272 -11.24 2.83 3.58
N ILE A 273 -10.13 3.09 2.89
CA ILE A 273 -10.10 3.12 1.43
C ILE A 273 -10.33 1.71 0.85
N MET A 274 -9.76 0.69 1.49
CA MET A 274 -10.00 -0.71 1.13
C MET A 274 -11.47 -1.11 1.32
N SER A 275 -12.05 -0.88 2.49
CA SER A 275 -13.42 -1.32 2.79
C SER A 275 -14.47 -0.63 1.91
N LYS A 276 -14.21 0.58 1.42
CA LYS A 276 -15.09 1.32 0.50
C LYS A 276 -14.99 0.87 -0.96
N LYS A 277 -13.87 0.26 -1.39
CA LYS A 277 -13.63 -0.09 -2.80
C LYS A 277 -13.56 -1.59 -3.08
N VAL A 278 -13.46 -2.43 -2.06
CA VAL A 278 -13.43 -3.89 -2.20
C VAL A 278 -14.85 -4.42 -1.95
N ASP A 279 -15.43 -5.10 -2.95
CA ASP A 279 -16.77 -5.69 -2.81
C ASP A 279 -16.75 -6.91 -1.86
N SER A 280 -17.92 -7.33 -1.38
CA SER A 280 -18.08 -8.46 -0.46
C SER A 280 -17.52 -9.76 -1.02
N LYS A 281 -17.43 -9.89 -2.35
CA LYS A 281 -16.96 -11.09 -3.05
C LYS A 281 -15.43 -11.18 -2.99
N ILE A 282 -14.74 -10.06 -3.21
CA ILE A 282 -13.28 -9.97 -3.07
C ILE A 282 -12.87 -10.08 -1.59
N LEU A 283 -13.58 -9.44 -0.67
CA LEU A 283 -13.35 -9.60 0.78
C LEU A 283 -13.47 -11.07 1.22
N ASN A 284 -14.50 -11.78 0.74
CA ASN A 284 -14.66 -13.21 1.02
C ASN A 284 -13.52 -14.05 0.44
N LEU A 285 -13.06 -13.75 -0.78
CA LEU A 285 -11.92 -14.43 -1.40
C LEU A 285 -10.61 -14.19 -0.65
N ILE A 286 -10.38 -12.97 -0.13
CA ILE A 286 -9.25 -12.63 0.72
C ILE A 286 -9.31 -13.44 2.02
N GLN A 287 -10.46 -13.45 2.70
CA GLN A 287 -10.66 -14.23 3.92
C GLN A 287 -10.45 -15.73 3.69
N GLU A 288 -11.00 -16.30 2.60
CA GLU A 288 -10.80 -17.71 2.23
C GLU A 288 -9.32 -18.05 2.03
N SER A 289 -8.54 -17.14 1.43
CA SER A 289 -7.10 -17.33 1.22
C SER A 289 -6.30 -17.28 2.53
N ILE A 290 -6.63 -16.32 3.41
CA ILE A 290 -6.01 -16.20 4.73
C ILE A 290 -6.31 -17.44 5.58
N ASP A 291 -7.57 -17.89 5.59
CA ASP A 291 -7.99 -19.07 6.35
C ASP A 291 -7.32 -20.35 5.82
N ALA A 292 -7.20 -20.50 4.50
CA ALA A 292 -6.47 -21.61 3.89
C ALA A 292 -4.98 -21.64 4.27
N SER A 293 -4.34 -20.47 4.41
CA SER A 293 -2.94 -20.37 4.84
C SER A 293 -2.73 -20.73 6.32
N LYS A 294 -3.78 -20.60 7.14
CA LYS A 294 -3.78 -20.94 8.57
C LYS A 294 -4.20 -22.39 8.84
N SER A 295 -4.85 -23.04 7.88
CA SER A 295 -5.34 -24.40 8.01
C SER A 295 -4.20 -25.41 8.21
N THR A 296 -4.26 -26.14 9.32
CA THR A 296 -3.36 -27.27 9.63
C THR A 296 -3.84 -28.61 9.07
N ILE A 297 -5.00 -28.64 8.40
CA ILE A 297 -5.60 -29.87 7.88
C ILE A 297 -4.72 -30.52 6.81
N THR A 298 -4.45 -31.81 7.03
CA THR A 298 -3.73 -32.67 6.10
C THR A 298 -4.65 -33.28 5.03
N GLN A 299 -4.07 -33.74 3.91
CA GLN A 299 -4.82 -34.41 2.85
C GLN A 299 -5.55 -35.68 3.36
N ALA A 300 -4.94 -36.39 4.31
CA ALA A 300 -5.52 -37.58 4.91
C ALA A 300 -6.77 -37.24 5.74
N GLU A 301 -6.70 -36.20 6.57
CA GLU A 301 -7.84 -35.71 7.34
C GLU A 301 -8.96 -35.18 6.44
N ALA A 302 -8.61 -34.43 5.39
CA ALA A 302 -9.61 -33.93 4.44
C ALA A 302 -10.35 -35.07 3.72
N THR A 303 -9.65 -36.14 3.37
CA THR A 303 -10.25 -37.33 2.75
C THR A 303 -11.15 -38.08 3.72
N PHE A 304 -10.75 -38.18 4.99
CA PHE A 304 -11.52 -38.83 6.04
C PHE A 304 -12.85 -38.11 6.30
N TYR A 305 -12.80 -36.79 6.54
CA TYR A 305 -13.97 -35.98 6.91
C TYR A 305 -14.84 -35.54 5.72
N TRP A 306 -14.43 -35.79 4.46
CA TRP A 306 -15.22 -35.40 3.28
C TRP A 306 -16.62 -36.03 3.26
N LYS A 307 -16.77 -37.24 3.81
CA LYS A 307 -18.07 -37.89 3.93
C LYS A 307 -19.00 -37.11 4.84
N ASP A 308 -18.46 -36.58 5.94
CA ASP A 308 -19.21 -35.80 6.93
C ASP A 308 -19.58 -34.41 6.40
N VAL A 309 -18.72 -33.78 5.60
CA VAL A 309 -19.04 -32.52 4.90
C VAL A 309 -20.24 -32.70 3.95
N ASN A 310 -20.25 -33.78 3.16
CA ASN A 310 -21.38 -34.06 2.25
C ASN A 310 -22.67 -34.40 3.01
N LYS A 311 -22.55 -35.10 4.14
CA LYS A 311 -23.68 -35.40 5.02
C LYS A 311 -24.26 -34.11 5.61
N PHE A 312 -23.41 -33.23 6.13
CA PHE A 312 -23.81 -31.92 6.65
C PHE A 312 -24.57 -31.09 5.60
N TYR A 313 -24.05 -31.04 4.36
CA TYR A 313 -24.69 -30.30 3.27
C TYR A 313 -26.08 -30.86 2.92
N LYS A 314 -26.23 -32.19 2.91
CA LYS A 314 -27.52 -32.86 2.66
C LYS A 314 -28.54 -32.63 3.77
N GLU A 315 -28.10 -32.62 5.03
CA GLU A 315 -28.98 -32.48 6.20
C GLU A 315 -29.37 -31.03 6.47
N ASN A 316 -28.47 -30.07 6.23
CA ASN A 316 -28.67 -28.66 6.59
C ASN A 316 -28.99 -27.76 5.39
N GLY A 317 -28.87 -28.25 4.14
CA GLY A 317 -29.12 -27.49 2.92
C GLY A 317 -28.16 -26.32 2.69
N ARG A 318 -27.06 -26.25 3.45
CA ARG A 318 -26.05 -25.19 3.39
C ARG A 318 -24.65 -25.75 3.63
N GLU A 319 -23.65 -24.98 3.24
CA GLU A 319 -22.26 -25.29 3.56
C GLU A 319 -21.99 -25.11 5.08
N PRO A 320 -21.05 -25.88 5.67
CA PRO A 320 -20.61 -25.70 7.05
C PRO A 320 -20.06 -24.30 7.26
N ASN A 321 -20.42 -23.66 8.38
CA ASN A 321 -20.01 -22.30 8.69
C ASN A 321 -18.75 -22.30 9.58
N LYS A 322 -17.69 -21.63 9.11
CA LYS A 322 -16.43 -21.47 9.85
C LYS A 322 -16.58 -20.69 11.16
N ASN A 323 -17.61 -19.86 11.28
CA ASN A 323 -17.92 -19.07 12.47
C ASN A 323 -19.01 -19.72 13.34
N SER A 324 -19.31 -21.02 13.13
CA SER A 324 -20.29 -21.72 13.96
C SER A 324 -19.79 -21.89 15.39
N ASN A 325 -20.72 -21.91 16.34
CA ASN A 325 -20.43 -22.25 17.73
C ASN A 325 -20.13 -23.76 17.91
N ASP A 326 -20.48 -24.59 16.92
CA ASP A 326 -20.18 -26.01 16.91
C ASP A 326 -18.77 -26.26 16.37
N GLU A 327 -17.91 -26.83 17.22
CA GLU A 327 -16.52 -27.16 16.86
C GLU A 327 -16.43 -28.16 15.70
N PHE A 328 -17.41 -29.07 15.61
CA PHE A 328 -17.46 -30.04 14.53
C PHE A 328 -17.82 -29.36 13.21
N GLU A 329 -18.81 -28.48 13.20
CA GLU A 329 -19.16 -27.67 12.02
C GLU A 329 -17.98 -26.79 11.55
N ARG A 330 -17.24 -26.15 12.46
CA ARG A 330 -16.04 -25.39 12.10
C ARG A 330 -14.99 -26.27 11.43
N LYS A 331 -14.76 -27.48 11.95
CA LYS A 331 -13.81 -28.44 11.38
C LYS A 331 -14.25 -28.93 10.00
N LEU A 332 -15.54 -29.15 9.79
CA LEU A 332 -16.10 -29.46 8.46
C LEU A 332 -15.95 -28.28 7.49
N ALA A 333 -16.07 -27.04 7.97
CA ALA A 333 -15.84 -25.84 7.15
C ALA A 333 -14.38 -25.74 6.68
N GLU A 334 -13.42 -26.01 7.57
CA GLU A 334 -11.99 -26.08 7.23
C GLU A 334 -11.70 -27.18 6.19
N VAL A 335 -12.29 -28.37 6.36
CA VAL A 335 -12.16 -29.49 5.40
C VAL A 335 -12.75 -29.12 4.04
N LEU A 336 -13.93 -28.49 4.00
CA LEU A 336 -14.55 -28.03 2.76
C LEU A 336 -13.65 -27.01 2.04
N LEU A 337 -13.06 -26.08 2.79
CA LEU A 337 -12.15 -25.07 2.29
C LEU A 337 -10.89 -25.72 1.70
N TYR A 338 -10.30 -26.69 2.39
CA TYR A 338 -9.18 -27.50 1.89
C TYR A 338 -9.51 -28.21 0.57
N VAL A 339 -10.67 -28.87 0.47
CA VAL A 339 -11.07 -29.62 -0.74
C VAL A 339 -11.37 -28.70 -1.92
N LYS A 340 -12.04 -27.56 -1.68
CA LYS A 340 -12.23 -26.51 -2.71
C LYS A 340 -10.89 -26.04 -3.26
N ASN A 341 -9.90 -25.87 -2.39
CA ASN A 341 -8.55 -25.46 -2.77
C ASN A 341 -7.80 -26.54 -3.56
N PHE A 342 -7.92 -27.80 -3.14
CA PHE A 342 -7.33 -28.93 -3.84
C PHE A 342 -7.90 -29.08 -5.26
N LYS A 343 -9.22 -28.96 -5.43
CA LYS A 343 -9.86 -28.96 -6.76
C LYS A 343 -9.42 -27.78 -7.63
N ARG A 344 -9.35 -26.58 -7.07
CA ARG A 344 -8.86 -25.38 -7.78
C ARG A 344 -7.41 -25.55 -8.26
N LYS A 345 -6.53 -26.14 -7.45
CA LYS A 345 -5.12 -26.43 -7.83
C LYS A 345 -5.00 -27.45 -8.96
N GLN A 346 -5.86 -28.46 -9.02
CA GLN A 346 -5.85 -29.43 -10.12
C GLN A 346 -6.36 -28.84 -11.45
N ALA A 347 -7.29 -27.89 -11.40
CA ALA A 347 -7.80 -27.22 -12.61
C ALA A 347 -6.83 -26.19 -13.22
N SER A 348 -5.71 -25.89 -12.54
CA SER A 348 -4.70 -24.91 -12.96
C SER A 348 -3.43 -25.55 -13.54
N LYS A 349 -3.38 -26.87 -13.62
CA LYS A 349 -2.39 -27.66 -14.34
C LYS A 349 -2.97 -28.09 -15.67
#